data_AF-A0A1F8NDP9-F1
#
_entry.id   AF-A0A1F8NDP9-F1
#
_cell.length_a   1.000
_cell.length_b   1.000
_cell.length_c   1.000
_cell.angle_alpha   90.00
_cell.angle_beta   90.00
_cell.angle_gamma   90.00
#
_symmetry.space_group_name_H-M   'P 1'
#
loop_
_entity.id
_entity.type
_entity.pdbx_description
1 polymer ?
#
loop_
_entity_poly.entity_id
_entity_poly.type
_entity_poly.pdbx_seq_one_letter_code
_entity_poly.pdbx_strand_id
1 'polypeptide(L)'
;MTMLFMDRSVGGNIDEGLTCLSFPSDEEAPSYCRRSVHSDPAFSVDPAILSWSRPGGYDRSNWVYTFWTGTSCDEWYGMVDCFIAYIDPIISQYDVVGYQFSYLEVDGGASIDDQPGGFFWDNPGRTDVYDQAAYEAAHPGTIFVYWTTSLARGIGTLESEAFNNQTRQYATSHGLPLFDVADILSHDPSGNPCYDNRDGVPYAPDGEGENYPDDGVSILAICQHYTTETDGGHLGSVSAGRIRVTKAFWVLMALLAGWDGS
;
A
#
# COMPACT_ATOMS: atom_id res chain seq x y z
N MET A 1 11.15 -18.36 -0.02
CA MET A 1 10.67 -17.48 1.05
C MET A 1 9.16 -17.49 1.01
N THR A 2 8.53 -17.98 2.08
CA THR A 2 7.07 -17.95 2.24
C THR A 2 6.65 -16.61 2.82
N MET A 3 5.57 -16.03 2.30
CA MET A 3 5.06 -14.75 2.76
C MET A 3 3.57 -14.77 2.96
N LEU A 4 3.09 -14.06 3.98
CA LEU A 4 1.69 -13.68 4.11
C LEU A 4 1.58 -12.16 4.26
N PHE A 5 0.66 -11.53 3.54
CA PHE A 5 0.26 -10.15 3.85
C PHE A 5 -1.26 -9.99 3.93
N MET A 6 -1.68 -9.11 4.83
CA MET A 6 -3.10 -8.81 5.09
C MET A 6 -3.41 -7.36 4.77
N ASP A 7 -4.52 -7.12 4.09
CA ASP A 7 -4.98 -5.77 3.80
C ASP A 7 -6.46 -5.77 3.38
N ARG A 8 -7.08 -4.59 3.35
CA ARG A 8 -8.35 -4.33 2.65
C ARG A 8 -8.11 -3.30 1.56
N SER A 9 -8.85 -3.40 0.45
CA SER A 9 -8.75 -2.46 -0.68
C SER A 9 -7.47 -2.65 -1.49
N VAL A 10 -6.47 -1.77 -1.36
CA VAL A 10 -5.34 -1.65 -2.30
C VAL A 10 -4.44 -2.89 -2.31
N GLY A 11 -4.30 -3.59 -1.19
CA GLY A 11 -3.58 -4.86 -1.09
C GLY A 11 -4.20 -5.97 -1.94
N GLY A 12 -5.52 -5.97 -2.14
CA GLY A 12 -6.17 -6.84 -3.13
C GLY A 12 -5.74 -6.51 -4.56
N ASN A 13 -5.55 -5.22 -4.87
CA ASN A 13 -4.97 -4.84 -6.15
C ASN A 13 -3.48 -5.22 -6.24
N ILE A 14 -2.71 -5.13 -5.15
CA ILE A 14 -1.32 -5.61 -5.12
C ILE A 14 -1.28 -7.11 -5.42
N ASP A 15 -2.13 -7.94 -4.79
CA ASP A 15 -2.23 -9.38 -5.07
C ASP A 15 -2.55 -9.68 -6.55
N GLU A 16 -3.51 -8.96 -7.13
CA GLU A 16 -3.84 -9.06 -8.55
C GLU A 16 -2.65 -8.68 -9.45
N GLY A 17 -1.91 -7.63 -9.09
CA GLY A 17 -0.72 -7.20 -9.81
C GLY A 17 0.45 -8.18 -9.70
N LEU A 18 0.61 -8.83 -8.55
CA LEU A 18 1.60 -9.88 -8.36
C LEU A 18 1.26 -11.08 -9.26
N THR A 19 -0.05 -11.36 -9.46
CA THR A 19 -0.53 -12.34 -10.46
C THR A 19 -0.26 -11.86 -11.89
N CYS A 20 -0.40 -10.58 -12.22
CA CYS A 20 -0.03 -10.07 -13.54
C CYS A 20 1.43 -10.35 -13.91
N LEU A 21 2.33 -10.34 -12.91
CA LEU A 21 3.75 -10.59 -13.09
C LEU A 21 4.13 -12.08 -13.07
N SER A 22 3.18 -12.99 -12.83
CA SER A 22 3.41 -14.44 -13.00
C SER A 22 3.27 -14.90 -14.45
N PHE A 23 2.72 -14.06 -15.34
CA PHE A 23 2.69 -14.34 -16.77
C PHE A 23 4.08 -14.11 -17.41
N PRO A 24 4.50 -14.93 -18.40
CA PRO A 24 5.84 -14.85 -18.98
C PRO A 24 6.19 -13.54 -19.72
N SER A 25 5.17 -12.78 -20.14
CA SER A 25 5.31 -11.54 -20.89
C SER A 25 4.07 -10.65 -20.70
N ASP A 26 4.16 -9.38 -21.08
CA ASP A 26 3.00 -8.46 -21.04
C ASP A 26 1.94 -8.86 -22.07
N GLU A 27 2.38 -9.42 -23.20
CA GLU A 27 1.53 -9.90 -24.28
C GLU A 27 0.67 -11.09 -23.86
N GLU A 28 1.22 -11.97 -23.02
CA GLU A 28 0.53 -13.13 -22.46
C GLU A 28 -0.31 -12.80 -21.23
N ALA A 29 -0.06 -11.66 -20.59
CA ALA A 29 -0.84 -11.22 -19.45
C ALA A 29 -2.27 -10.79 -19.87
N PRO A 30 -3.28 -11.01 -19.00
CA PRO A 30 -4.64 -10.53 -19.23
C PRO A 30 -4.71 -9.04 -19.54
N SER A 31 -5.72 -8.61 -20.31
CA SER A 31 -5.86 -7.20 -20.72
C SER A 31 -5.89 -6.23 -19.54
N TYR A 32 -6.47 -6.64 -18.41
CA TYR A 32 -6.51 -5.81 -17.21
C TYR A 32 -5.11 -5.52 -16.65
N CYS A 33 -4.09 -6.34 -16.92
CA CYS A 33 -2.69 -6.14 -16.50
C CYS A 33 -1.93 -5.10 -17.33
N ARG A 34 -2.46 -4.72 -18.50
CA ARG A 34 -1.76 -3.92 -19.51
C ARG A 34 -2.54 -2.69 -19.98
N ARG A 35 -3.42 -2.16 -19.12
CA ARG A 35 -4.19 -0.94 -19.39
C ARG A 35 -3.31 0.27 -19.10
N SER A 36 -2.88 0.97 -20.15
CA SER A 36 -2.11 2.21 -20.05
C SER A 36 -2.94 3.47 -20.35
N VAL A 37 -4.11 3.29 -20.94
CA VAL A 37 -5.01 4.39 -21.34
C VAL A 37 -5.93 4.70 -20.16
N HIS A 38 -5.85 5.95 -19.69
CA HIS A 38 -6.72 6.53 -18.68
C HIS A 38 -7.96 7.16 -19.34
N SER A 39 -9.07 7.29 -18.60
CA SER A 39 -10.31 7.90 -19.14
C SER A 39 -10.12 9.36 -19.52
N ASP A 40 -9.36 10.10 -18.71
CA ASP A 40 -8.71 11.36 -19.09
C ASP A 40 -7.35 11.10 -19.77
N PRO A 41 -7.18 11.44 -21.07
CA PRO A 41 -5.93 11.23 -21.79
C PRO A 41 -4.70 11.91 -21.17
N ALA A 42 -4.87 12.98 -20.37
CA ALA A 42 -3.76 13.67 -19.71
C ALA A 42 -3.03 12.79 -18.69
N PHE A 43 -3.70 11.80 -18.13
CA PHE A 43 -3.15 10.87 -17.15
C PHE A 43 -2.87 9.47 -17.72
N SER A 44 -2.98 9.30 -19.04
CA SER A 44 -2.52 8.07 -19.69
C SER A 44 -1.01 7.95 -19.58
N VAL A 45 -0.52 6.73 -19.38
CA VAL A 45 0.91 6.47 -19.22
C VAL A 45 1.51 5.83 -20.47
N ASP A 46 2.83 5.97 -20.63
CA ASP A 46 3.58 5.17 -21.62
C ASP A 46 3.43 3.68 -21.26
N PRO A 47 2.94 2.81 -22.18
CA PRO A 47 2.91 1.36 -21.97
C PRO A 47 4.24 0.76 -21.52
N ALA A 48 5.39 1.38 -21.87
CA ALA A 48 6.71 0.95 -21.43
C ALA A 48 6.87 0.91 -19.90
N ILE A 49 6.09 1.70 -19.14
CA ILE A 49 6.12 1.64 -17.67
C ILE A 49 5.62 0.29 -17.13
N LEU A 50 4.77 -0.40 -17.90
CA LEU A 50 4.25 -1.72 -17.54
C LEU A 50 5.29 -2.81 -17.84
N SER A 51 6.16 -2.56 -18.82
CA SER A 51 7.22 -3.48 -19.23
C SER A 51 8.13 -3.86 -18.06
N TRP A 52 8.20 -5.17 -17.81
CA TRP A 52 9.16 -5.71 -16.87
C TRP A 52 9.60 -7.11 -17.30
N SER A 53 10.91 -7.28 -17.50
CA SER A 53 11.51 -8.55 -17.89
C SER A 53 11.29 -9.62 -16.83
N ARG A 54 10.49 -10.62 -17.20
CA ARG A 54 10.16 -11.78 -16.36
C ARG A 54 10.12 -13.05 -17.21
N PRO A 55 11.27 -13.52 -17.76
CA PRO A 55 11.28 -14.69 -18.61
C PRO A 55 10.70 -15.91 -17.88
N GLY A 56 9.61 -16.46 -18.40
CA GLY A 56 8.89 -17.57 -17.76
C GLY A 56 7.95 -17.18 -16.62
N GLY A 57 7.85 -15.89 -16.29
CA GLY A 57 7.00 -15.37 -15.23
C GLY A 57 7.65 -15.49 -13.84
N TYR A 58 7.26 -14.63 -12.91
CA TYR A 58 7.72 -14.74 -11.53
C TYR A 58 6.82 -15.67 -10.71
N ASP A 59 7.44 -16.59 -9.97
CA ASP A 59 6.73 -17.55 -9.14
C ASP A 59 6.41 -16.98 -7.75
N ARG A 60 5.12 -16.65 -7.55
CA ARG A 60 4.57 -16.19 -6.26
C ARG A 60 3.80 -17.27 -5.49
N SER A 61 3.94 -18.55 -5.85
CA SER A 61 3.14 -19.64 -5.26
C SER A 61 3.28 -19.77 -3.74
N ASN A 62 4.36 -19.24 -3.17
CA ASN A 62 4.62 -19.22 -1.73
C ASN A 62 4.17 -17.93 -1.04
N TRP A 63 3.50 -17.01 -1.75
CA TRP A 63 3.03 -15.74 -1.21
C TRP A 63 1.51 -15.74 -1.13
N VAL A 64 1.00 -15.53 0.08
CA VAL A 64 -0.42 -15.56 0.39
C VAL A 64 -0.88 -14.15 0.67
N TYR A 65 -1.94 -13.74 -0.01
CA TYR A 65 -2.74 -12.59 0.37
C TYR A 65 -3.99 -13.07 1.10
N THR A 66 -4.37 -12.39 2.17
CA THR A 66 -5.68 -12.57 2.79
C THR A 66 -6.32 -11.22 3.05
N PHE A 67 -7.64 -11.16 2.85
CA PHE A 67 -8.42 -10.04 3.35
C PHE A 67 -8.50 -10.09 4.87
N TRP A 68 -8.71 -8.92 5.49
CA TRP A 68 -9.10 -8.86 6.90
C TRP A 68 -10.35 -9.70 7.16
N THR A 69 -10.27 -10.57 8.16
CA THR A 69 -11.38 -11.43 8.57
C THR A 69 -11.74 -11.16 10.02
N GLY A 70 -13.01 -10.87 10.29
CA GLY A 70 -13.52 -10.63 11.65
C GLY A 70 -14.27 -9.31 11.76
N THR A 71 -15.21 -9.22 12.68
CA THR A 71 -16.10 -8.05 12.86
C THR A 71 -15.45 -6.90 13.66
N SER A 72 -14.24 -7.10 14.18
CA SER A 72 -13.50 -6.11 14.98
C SER A 72 -12.29 -5.54 14.24
N CYS A 73 -12.09 -5.92 12.97
CA CYS A 73 -10.91 -5.54 12.19
C CYS A 73 -11.18 -4.33 11.27
N ASP A 74 -12.31 -3.64 11.49
CA ASP A 74 -12.74 -2.52 10.66
C ASP A 74 -12.13 -1.18 11.13
N GLU A 75 -11.59 -1.14 12.35
CA GLU A 75 -11.05 0.05 13.01
C GLU A 75 -9.56 -0.14 13.29
N TRP A 76 -8.76 0.93 13.14
CA TRP A 76 -7.30 0.83 13.26
C TRP A 76 -6.84 0.20 14.58
N TYR A 77 -7.51 0.52 15.69
CA TYR A 77 -7.14 0.07 17.03
C TYR A 77 -7.46 -1.41 17.33
N GLY A 78 -8.15 -2.11 16.41
CA GLY A 78 -8.40 -3.55 16.49
C GLY A 78 -7.58 -4.39 15.52
N MET A 79 -6.84 -3.76 14.60
CA MET A 79 -6.19 -4.48 13.50
C MET A 79 -4.96 -5.28 13.94
N VAL A 80 -4.19 -4.81 14.93
CA VAL A 80 -3.06 -5.57 15.49
C VAL A 80 -3.56 -6.86 16.14
N ASP A 81 -4.57 -6.77 17.01
CA ASP A 81 -5.23 -7.92 17.63
C ASP A 81 -5.74 -8.91 16.58
N CYS A 82 -6.42 -8.41 15.54
CA CYS A 82 -6.90 -9.24 14.44
C CYS A 82 -5.77 -9.94 13.69
N PHE A 83 -4.68 -9.22 13.39
CA PHE A 83 -3.52 -9.76 12.69
C PHE A 83 -2.85 -10.85 13.53
N ILE A 84 -2.58 -10.58 14.81
CA ILE A 84 -1.98 -11.54 15.73
C ILE A 84 -2.87 -12.77 15.87
N ALA A 85 -4.17 -12.60 16.12
CA ALA A 85 -5.11 -13.71 16.27
C ALA A 85 -5.19 -14.59 15.01
N TYR A 86 -5.05 -14.00 13.83
CA TYR A 86 -5.03 -14.73 12.57
C TYR A 86 -3.71 -15.48 12.35
N ILE A 87 -2.57 -14.82 12.57
CA ILE A 87 -1.25 -15.35 12.20
C ILE A 87 -0.69 -16.30 13.24
N ASP A 88 -0.96 -16.12 14.54
CA ASP A 88 -0.42 -16.93 15.64
C ASP A 88 -0.51 -18.45 15.44
N PRO A 89 -1.66 -19.04 15.02
CA PRO A 89 -1.74 -20.49 14.82
C PRO A 89 -0.93 -21.00 13.63
N ILE A 90 -0.49 -20.12 12.72
CA ILE A 90 0.15 -20.49 11.45
C ILE A 90 1.48 -19.78 11.18
N ILE A 91 1.96 -18.93 12.09
CA ILE A 91 3.13 -18.07 11.87
C ILE A 91 4.39 -18.86 11.53
N SER A 92 4.55 -20.05 12.10
CA SER A 92 5.66 -20.98 11.81
C SER A 92 5.74 -21.46 10.35
N GLN A 93 4.73 -21.19 9.53
CA GLN A 93 4.69 -21.52 8.10
C GLN A 93 5.27 -20.40 7.22
N TYR A 94 5.48 -19.20 7.77
CA TYR A 94 5.84 -18.01 7.02
C TYR A 94 7.19 -17.43 7.46
N ASP A 95 8.07 -17.18 6.50
CA ASP A 95 9.33 -16.47 6.71
C ASP A 95 9.09 -14.97 6.89
N VAL A 96 8.11 -14.42 6.15
CA VAL A 96 7.78 -13.00 6.12
C VAL A 96 6.28 -12.81 6.34
N VAL A 97 5.91 -11.87 7.21
CA VAL A 97 4.53 -11.48 7.43
C VAL A 97 4.40 -9.96 7.41
N GLY A 98 3.20 -9.46 7.15
CA GLY A 98 2.92 -8.04 7.27
C GLY A 98 1.44 -7.75 7.09
N TYR A 99 1.06 -6.54 7.38
CA TYR A 99 -0.25 -6.04 7.07
C TYR A 99 -0.20 -4.55 6.77
N GLN A 100 -1.24 -4.06 6.12
CA GLN A 100 -1.39 -2.65 5.78
C GLN A 100 -2.67 -2.08 6.39
N PHE A 101 -2.58 -0.84 6.87
CA PHE A 101 -3.73 0.01 7.13
C PHE A 101 -4.15 0.66 5.80
N SER A 102 -5.43 0.59 5.45
CA SER A 102 -5.96 1.21 4.24
C SER A 102 -6.13 2.72 4.43
N TYR A 103 -6.43 3.44 3.34
CA TYR A 103 -6.72 4.88 3.43
C TYR A 103 -7.96 5.20 4.30
N LEU A 104 -8.79 4.21 4.62
CA LEU A 104 -9.96 4.38 5.49
C LEU A 104 -9.58 4.53 6.97
N GLU A 105 -8.44 3.97 7.38
CA GLU A 105 -7.98 4.02 8.78
C GLU A 105 -7.26 5.33 9.11
N VAL A 106 -6.93 6.10 8.08
CA VAL A 106 -6.25 7.40 8.15
C VAL A 106 -7.10 8.51 7.52
N ASP A 107 -8.42 8.31 7.41
CA ASP A 107 -9.35 9.34 6.93
C ASP A 107 -9.40 10.55 7.90
N GLY A 108 -9.94 11.68 7.45
CA GLY A 108 -10.01 12.91 8.23
C GLY A 108 -10.78 12.71 9.53
N GLY A 109 -10.16 13.09 10.64
CA GLY A 109 -10.68 12.86 12.00
C GLY A 109 -10.35 11.48 12.59
N ALA A 110 -9.57 10.65 11.90
CA ALA A 110 -8.97 9.46 12.51
C ALA A 110 -8.02 9.86 13.65
N SER A 111 -7.94 9.02 14.67
CA SER A 111 -7.07 9.23 15.83
C SER A 111 -5.77 8.42 15.76
N ILE A 112 -5.45 7.84 14.59
CA ILE A 112 -4.39 6.84 14.45
C ILE A 112 -2.99 7.46 14.60
N ASP A 113 -2.83 8.73 14.28
CA ASP A 113 -1.59 9.50 14.39
C ASP A 113 -1.50 10.35 15.67
N ASP A 114 -2.52 10.30 16.55
CA ASP A 114 -2.58 11.10 17.78
C ASP A 114 -1.37 10.88 18.70
N GLN A 115 -0.87 11.97 19.29
CA GLN A 115 0.16 11.94 20.32
C GLN A 115 -0.27 12.80 21.52
N PRO A 116 -0.72 12.20 22.65
CA PRO A 116 -0.88 10.76 22.92
C PRO A 116 -2.17 10.17 22.34
N GLY A 117 -2.21 8.85 22.11
CA GLY A 117 -3.46 8.11 21.84
C GLY A 117 -3.51 7.31 20.54
N GLY A 118 -2.60 7.58 19.60
CA GLY A 118 -2.53 6.91 18.30
C GLY A 118 -1.75 5.60 18.32
N PHE A 119 -1.57 5.01 17.14
CA PHE A 119 -0.93 3.71 16.94
C PHE A 119 0.53 3.66 17.39
N PHE A 120 1.25 4.78 17.35
CA PHE A 120 2.65 4.86 17.80
C PHE A 120 2.79 5.34 19.26
N TRP A 121 1.70 5.30 20.04
CA TRP A 121 1.68 5.56 21.47
C TRP A 121 1.48 4.24 22.25
N ASP A 122 1.99 4.13 23.48
CA ASP A 122 1.74 2.97 24.37
C ASP A 122 0.40 3.19 25.08
N ASN A 123 -0.67 2.56 24.58
CA ASN A 123 -2.04 2.80 24.99
C ASN A 123 -2.54 1.70 25.95
N PRO A 124 -2.85 2.04 27.22
CA PRO A 124 -3.47 1.08 28.11
C PRO A 124 -4.84 0.61 27.60
N GLY A 125 -4.97 -0.68 27.29
CA GLY A 125 -6.24 -1.31 26.93
C GLY A 125 -6.63 -1.21 25.45
N ARG A 126 -5.69 -0.92 24.56
CA ARG A 126 -5.81 -1.07 23.10
C ARG A 126 -4.55 -1.75 22.58
N THR A 127 -4.63 -2.40 21.42
CA THR A 127 -3.42 -2.88 20.76
C THR A 127 -2.84 -1.85 19.81
N ASP A 128 -1.53 -1.64 19.91
CA ASP A 128 -0.79 -0.66 19.13
C ASP A 128 0.59 -1.18 18.74
N VAL A 129 1.50 -0.29 18.32
CA VAL A 129 2.83 -0.69 17.87
C VAL A 129 3.65 -1.40 18.97
N TYR A 130 3.37 -1.15 20.25
CA TYR A 130 4.08 -1.78 21.37
C TYR A 130 3.67 -3.25 21.54
N ASP A 131 2.40 -3.57 21.37
CA ASP A 131 1.91 -4.96 21.37
C ASP A 131 2.42 -5.72 20.15
N GLN A 132 2.42 -5.08 18.97
CA GLN A 132 3.04 -5.66 17.79
C GLN A 132 4.52 -5.94 18.05
N ALA A 133 5.29 -4.97 18.53
CA ALA A 133 6.72 -5.15 18.80
C ALA A 133 6.99 -6.26 19.83
N ALA A 134 6.13 -6.42 20.84
CA ALA A 134 6.22 -7.52 21.80
C ALA A 134 5.98 -8.88 21.12
N TYR A 135 5.01 -8.95 20.20
CA TYR A 135 4.74 -10.14 19.40
C TYR A 135 5.89 -10.48 18.46
N GLU A 136 6.49 -9.48 17.80
CA GLU A 136 7.66 -9.64 16.94
C GLU A 136 8.87 -10.19 17.71
N ALA A 137 9.13 -9.65 18.92
CA ALA A 137 10.19 -10.11 19.79
C ALA A 137 10.02 -11.58 20.24
N ALA A 138 8.78 -12.07 20.31
CA ALA A 138 8.48 -13.47 20.59
C ALA A 138 8.68 -14.40 19.37
N HIS A 139 8.81 -13.84 18.16
CA HIS A 139 8.95 -14.57 16.89
C HIS A 139 10.21 -14.16 16.11
N PRO A 140 11.43 -14.32 16.68
CA PRO A 140 12.67 -13.82 16.09
C PRO A 140 13.08 -14.51 14.77
N GLY A 141 12.39 -15.59 14.38
CA GLY A 141 12.60 -16.28 13.10
C GLY A 141 11.73 -15.75 11.96
N THR A 142 10.81 -14.84 12.23
CA THR A 142 9.85 -14.28 11.27
C THR A 142 10.18 -12.81 11.02
N ILE A 143 10.18 -12.40 9.75
CA ILE A 143 10.38 -11.02 9.34
C ILE A 143 9.03 -10.33 9.28
N PHE A 144 8.87 -9.24 10.03
CA PHE A 144 7.69 -8.39 9.99
C PHE A 144 7.97 -7.17 9.12
N VAL A 145 7.20 -7.01 8.04
CA VAL A 145 7.27 -5.84 7.16
C VAL A 145 6.25 -4.83 7.63
N TYR A 146 6.72 -3.60 7.86
CA TYR A 146 5.86 -2.44 8.13
C TYR A 146 5.42 -1.80 6.81
N TRP A 147 4.22 -1.25 6.77
CA TRP A 147 3.61 -0.70 5.57
C TRP A 147 3.11 0.71 5.82
N THR A 148 3.46 1.66 4.95
CA THR A 148 2.67 2.90 4.90
C THR A 148 1.29 2.61 4.33
N THR A 149 0.31 3.44 4.66
CA THR A 149 -1.03 3.30 4.13
C THR A 149 -1.04 3.54 2.64
N SER A 150 -2.03 2.95 1.96
CA SER A 150 -2.40 3.41 0.64
C SER A 150 -2.97 4.82 0.77
N LEU A 151 -2.77 5.66 -0.23
CA LEU A 151 -3.36 6.99 -0.30
C LEU A 151 -4.58 6.98 -1.23
N ALA A 152 -5.50 7.90 -0.98
CA ALA A 152 -6.68 8.14 -1.77
C ALA A 152 -6.67 9.57 -2.33
N ARG A 153 -7.42 9.83 -3.40
CA ARG A 153 -7.44 11.13 -4.09
C ARG A 153 -8.14 12.22 -3.28
N GLY A 154 -9.37 11.95 -2.85
CA GLY A 154 -10.22 12.90 -2.10
C GLY A 154 -10.10 12.79 -0.59
N ILE A 155 -9.31 11.81 -0.13
CA ILE A 155 -9.08 11.49 1.30
C ILE A 155 -7.57 11.66 1.64
N GLY A 156 -6.80 12.41 0.85
CA GLY A 156 -5.52 12.91 1.36
C GLY A 156 -5.80 13.69 2.65
N THR A 157 -5.20 13.34 3.76
CA THR A 157 -5.50 13.95 5.07
C THR A 157 -4.21 14.25 5.81
N LEU A 158 -4.26 15.21 6.74
CA LEU A 158 -3.12 15.47 7.63
C LEU A 158 -2.80 14.23 8.47
N GLU A 159 -3.82 13.49 8.85
CA GLU A 159 -3.77 12.21 9.56
C GLU A 159 -2.99 11.16 8.74
N SER A 160 -3.27 11.03 7.44
CA SER A 160 -2.55 10.10 6.55
C SER A 160 -1.08 10.49 6.36
N GLU A 161 -0.79 11.78 6.23
CA GLU A 161 0.59 12.27 6.13
C GLU A 161 1.35 12.02 7.44
N ALA A 162 0.75 12.39 8.58
CA ALA A 162 1.32 12.21 9.90
C ALA A 162 1.57 10.74 10.20
N PHE A 163 0.59 9.87 10.00
CA PHE A 163 0.73 8.43 10.24
C PHE A 163 1.81 7.78 9.37
N ASN A 164 1.85 8.12 8.07
CA ASN A 164 2.86 7.57 7.17
C ASN A 164 4.28 8.04 7.54
N ASN A 165 4.41 9.29 7.99
CA ASN A 165 5.68 9.80 8.50
C ASN A 165 6.09 9.12 9.82
N GLN A 166 5.15 8.88 10.73
CA GLN A 166 5.41 8.11 11.95
C GLN A 166 5.84 6.67 11.63
N THR A 167 5.20 6.02 10.65
CA THR A 167 5.57 4.67 10.20
C THR A 167 6.99 4.62 9.63
N ARG A 168 7.34 5.57 8.75
CA ARG A 168 8.70 5.70 8.21
C ARG A 168 9.73 5.91 9.31
N GLN A 169 9.44 6.79 10.27
CA GLN A 169 10.31 7.09 11.39
C GLN A 169 10.50 5.88 12.31
N TYR A 170 9.42 5.18 12.63
CA TYR A 170 9.45 3.98 13.46
C TYR A 170 10.28 2.88 12.80
N ALA A 171 10.00 2.55 11.54
CA ALA A 171 10.74 1.51 10.82
C ALA A 171 12.23 1.85 10.72
N THR A 172 12.57 3.09 10.37
CA THR A 172 13.97 3.53 10.27
C THR A 172 14.69 3.49 11.62
N SER A 173 14.07 3.98 12.68
CA SER A 173 14.71 4.04 14.01
C SER A 173 14.93 2.67 14.65
N HIS A 174 14.17 1.66 14.25
CA HIS A 174 14.27 0.28 14.76
C HIS A 174 14.96 -0.68 13.76
N GLY A 175 15.32 -0.20 12.57
CA GLY A 175 15.96 -1.03 11.53
C GLY A 175 15.03 -2.10 10.95
N LEU A 176 13.73 -1.79 10.84
CA LEU A 176 12.69 -2.71 10.38
C LEU A 176 12.47 -2.58 8.87
N PRO A 177 12.15 -3.66 8.14
CA PRO A 177 11.74 -3.59 6.76
C PRO A 177 10.48 -2.74 6.57
N LEU A 178 10.50 -1.82 5.61
CA LEU A 178 9.38 -0.95 5.25
C LEU A 178 8.99 -1.16 3.79
N PHE A 179 7.69 -1.32 3.54
CA PHE A 179 7.10 -1.22 2.22
C PHE A 179 6.28 0.08 2.12
N ASP A 180 6.86 1.07 1.44
CA ASP A 180 6.30 2.42 1.41
C ASP A 180 5.32 2.63 0.25
N VAL A 181 4.12 2.05 0.39
CA VAL A 181 3.05 2.16 -0.61
C VAL A 181 2.67 3.62 -0.89
N ALA A 182 2.60 4.45 0.15
CA ALA A 182 2.30 5.87 0.03
C ALA A 182 3.30 6.59 -0.88
N ASP A 183 4.61 6.41 -0.67
CA ASP A 183 5.65 7.04 -1.49
C ASP A 183 5.63 6.54 -2.95
N ILE A 184 5.46 5.23 -3.14
CA ILE A 184 5.43 4.61 -4.47
C ILE A 184 4.30 5.17 -5.35
N LEU A 185 3.14 5.43 -4.75
CA LEU A 185 1.91 5.81 -5.47
C LEU A 185 1.62 7.31 -5.48
N SER A 186 2.31 8.11 -4.67
CA SER A 186 2.18 9.58 -4.63
C SER A 186 3.10 10.32 -5.59
N HIS A 187 3.86 9.62 -6.43
CA HIS A 187 4.73 10.22 -7.43
C HIS A 187 4.36 9.77 -8.84
N ASP A 188 4.23 10.71 -9.76
CA ASP A 188 3.88 10.45 -11.15
C ASP A 188 5.00 9.63 -11.86
N PRO A 189 4.77 9.17 -13.10
CA PRO A 189 5.80 8.44 -13.85
C PRO A 189 7.13 9.20 -14.03
N SER A 190 7.11 10.53 -13.94
CA SER A 190 8.30 11.40 -14.04
C SER A 190 8.95 11.66 -12.67
N GLY A 191 8.34 11.19 -11.58
CA GLY A 191 8.81 11.38 -10.21
C GLY A 191 8.32 12.68 -9.55
N ASN A 192 7.37 13.41 -10.13
CA ASN A 192 6.80 14.58 -9.47
C ASN A 192 5.75 14.16 -8.44
N PRO A 193 5.68 14.82 -7.28
CA PRO A 193 4.65 14.53 -6.29
C PRO A 193 3.26 14.88 -6.82
N CYS A 194 2.28 14.08 -6.42
CA CYS A 194 0.86 14.33 -6.62
C CYS A 194 0.22 14.71 -5.29
N TYR A 195 -0.61 15.73 -5.33
CA TYR A 195 -1.31 16.23 -4.16
C TYR A 195 -2.82 16.03 -4.31
N ASP A 196 -3.55 16.15 -3.21
CA ASP A 196 -4.98 15.90 -3.18
C ASP A 196 -5.77 16.86 -4.09
N ASN A 197 -7.05 16.56 -4.32
CA ASN A 197 -7.88 17.33 -5.26
C ASN A 197 -8.37 18.69 -4.71
N ARG A 198 -8.00 19.05 -3.47
CA ARG A 198 -8.15 20.38 -2.86
C ARG A 198 -6.93 21.26 -3.04
N ASP A 199 -5.97 20.87 -3.89
CA ASP A 199 -4.89 21.75 -4.38
C ASP A 199 -5.23 22.41 -5.74
N GLY A 200 -6.52 22.48 -6.10
CA GLY A 200 -6.97 23.08 -7.36
C GLY A 200 -6.55 22.29 -8.62
N VAL A 201 -6.23 21.00 -8.46
CA VAL A 201 -5.93 20.08 -9.56
C VAL A 201 -7.25 19.47 -10.06
N PRO A 202 -7.72 19.84 -11.27
CA PRO A 202 -8.97 19.31 -11.78
C PRO A 202 -8.87 17.81 -12.04
N TYR A 203 -9.92 17.08 -11.69
CA TYR A 203 -10.03 15.67 -12.01
C TYR A 203 -11.46 15.32 -12.43
N ALA A 204 -11.64 14.97 -13.70
CA ALA A 204 -12.97 14.76 -14.29
C ALA A 204 -12.99 13.55 -15.24
N PRO A 205 -12.77 12.32 -14.73
CA PRO A 205 -12.58 11.13 -15.56
C PRO A 205 -13.78 10.83 -16.47
N ASP A 206 -15.00 11.30 -16.16
CA ASP A 206 -16.21 11.05 -16.94
C ASP A 206 -17.17 12.27 -17.01
N GLY A 207 -16.63 13.49 -16.93
CA GLY A 207 -17.42 14.73 -16.94
C GLY A 207 -18.06 15.09 -15.58
N GLU A 208 -18.06 14.17 -14.62
CA GLU A 208 -18.21 14.46 -13.20
C GLU A 208 -16.85 14.94 -12.69
N GLY A 209 -16.64 16.25 -12.78
CA GLY A 209 -15.39 16.90 -12.40
C GLY A 209 -15.39 17.29 -10.94
N GLU A 210 -14.32 16.90 -10.25
CA GLU A 210 -13.99 17.42 -8.93
C GLU A 210 -12.80 18.36 -9.06
N ASN A 211 -12.99 19.58 -8.56
CA ASN A 211 -11.98 20.61 -8.50
C ASN A 211 -12.27 21.43 -7.26
N TYR A 212 -11.96 20.86 -6.10
CA TYR A 212 -12.15 21.57 -4.84
C TYR A 212 -11.28 22.83 -4.83
N PRO A 213 -11.71 23.90 -4.12
CA PRO A 213 -10.90 25.08 -3.95
C PRO A 213 -9.54 24.72 -3.34
N ASP A 214 -8.48 25.33 -3.88
CA ASP A 214 -7.13 25.32 -3.30
C ASP A 214 -7.20 25.77 -1.83
N ASP A 215 -6.98 24.86 -0.89
CA ASP A 215 -6.94 25.14 0.55
C ASP A 215 -5.55 25.60 1.04
N GLY A 216 -4.56 25.57 0.14
CA GLY A 216 -3.18 25.99 0.38
C GLY A 216 -2.32 24.95 1.10
N VAL A 217 -2.77 23.69 1.22
CA VAL A 217 -2.06 22.62 1.92
C VAL A 217 -1.77 21.45 0.99
N SER A 218 -0.49 21.31 0.61
CA SER A 218 -0.06 20.25 -0.30
C SER A 218 0.14 18.91 0.42
N ILE A 219 -0.94 18.15 0.58
CA ILE A 219 -0.93 16.79 1.17
C ILE A 219 -0.73 15.76 0.05
N LEU A 220 0.22 14.85 0.22
CA LEU A 220 0.46 13.79 -0.77
C LEU A 220 -0.77 12.90 -0.94
N ALA A 221 -1.13 12.64 -2.19
CA ALA A 221 -2.21 11.76 -2.58
C ALA A 221 -1.76 10.81 -3.68
N ILE A 222 -2.52 9.74 -3.92
CA ILE A 222 -2.28 8.88 -5.09
C ILE A 222 -2.35 9.72 -6.38
N CYS A 223 -1.44 9.45 -7.32
CA CYS A 223 -1.48 10.11 -8.62
C CYS A 223 -2.66 9.65 -9.48
N GLN A 224 -3.26 10.58 -10.23
CA GLN A 224 -4.35 10.31 -11.18
C GLN A 224 -3.94 9.31 -12.29
N HIS A 225 -2.65 9.21 -12.56
CA HIS A 225 -2.09 8.19 -13.46
C HIS A 225 -2.38 6.74 -13.02
N TYR A 226 -2.72 6.54 -11.75
CA TYR A 226 -2.74 5.23 -11.10
C TYR A 226 -4.15 4.77 -10.69
N THR A 227 -5.12 5.68 -10.67
CA THR A 227 -6.52 5.39 -10.34
C THR A 227 -7.44 6.23 -11.19
N THR A 228 -8.62 5.70 -11.50
CA THR A 228 -9.70 6.50 -12.09
C THR A 228 -10.70 7.00 -11.04
N GLU A 229 -10.53 6.63 -9.77
CA GLU A 229 -11.44 7.04 -8.70
C GLU A 229 -11.21 8.50 -8.32
N THR A 230 -12.29 9.25 -8.14
CA THR A 230 -12.24 10.67 -7.76
C THR A 230 -11.85 10.86 -6.31
N ASP A 231 -12.45 10.08 -5.42
CA ASP A 231 -12.19 10.16 -3.98
C ASP A 231 -11.31 9.01 -3.47
N GLY A 232 -11.37 7.85 -4.12
CA GLY A 232 -10.73 6.63 -3.66
C GLY A 232 -9.27 6.49 -4.10
N GLY A 233 -8.75 5.28 -3.93
CA GLY A 233 -7.35 4.93 -4.21
C GLY A 233 -7.17 3.55 -4.84
N HIS A 234 -8.26 2.89 -5.26
CA HIS A 234 -8.13 1.56 -5.85
C HIS A 234 -7.35 1.62 -7.16
N LEU A 235 -6.53 0.58 -7.37
CA LEU A 235 -5.71 0.42 -8.56
C LEU A 235 -6.42 -0.52 -9.55
N GLY A 236 -6.15 -0.38 -10.85
CA GLY A 236 -6.50 -1.40 -11.85
C GLY A 236 -7.45 -0.96 -12.97
N SER A 237 -8.08 0.21 -12.87
CA SER A 237 -8.69 0.86 -14.04
C SER A 237 -7.62 1.24 -15.06
N VAL A 238 -6.52 1.81 -14.57
CA VAL A 238 -5.22 1.88 -15.24
C VAL A 238 -4.24 0.98 -14.48
N SER A 239 -3.48 0.16 -15.20
CA SER A 239 -2.59 -0.84 -14.61
C SER A 239 -1.31 -0.25 -14.03
N ALA A 240 -0.98 1.00 -14.36
CA ALA A 240 0.30 1.62 -14.06
C ALA A 240 0.64 1.63 -12.57
N GLY A 241 -0.28 2.10 -11.73
CA GLY A 241 -0.09 2.13 -10.27
C GLY A 241 0.08 0.73 -9.69
N ARG A 242 -0.83 -0.18 -10.06
CA ARG A 242 -0.80 -1.59 -9.64
C ARG A 242 0.53 -2.25 -10.01
N ILE A 243 0.93 -2.16 -11.27
CA ILE A 243 2.19 -2.76 -11.73
C ILE A 243 3.37 -2.11 -11.01
N ARG A 244 3.43 -0.78 -10.89
CA ARG A 244 4.49 -0.05 -10.18
C ARG A 244 4.70 -0.54 -8.74
N VAL A 245 3.63 -0.60 -7.92
CA VAL A 245 3.73 -1.08 -6.54
C VAL A 245 4.12 -2.56 -6.49
N THR A 246 3.62 -3.38 -7.41
CA THR A 246 4.03 -4.79 -7.45
C THR A 246 5.48 -4.98 -7.86
N LYS A 247 6.06 -4.07 -8.67
CA LYS A 247 7.50 -4.09 -8.93
C LYS A 247 8.32 -3.85 -7.69
N ALA A 248 7.93 -2.85 -6.90
CA ALA A 248 8.55 -2.59 -5.63
C ALA A 248 8.41 -3.77 -4.66
N PHE A 249 7.26 -4.45 -4.62
CA PHE A 249 7.04 -5.60 -3.75
C PHE A 249 8.00 -6.76 -4.10
N TRP A 250 8.14 -7.08 -5.39
CA TRP A 250 9.10 -8.09 -5.85
C TRP A 250 10.54 -7.73 -5.49
N VAL A 251 10.91 -6.45 -5.63
CA VAL A 251 12.23 -5.95 -5.19
C VAL A 251 12.42 -6.12 -3.69
N LEU A 252 11.43 -5.73 -2.86
CA LEU A 252 11.47 -5.95 -1.41
C LEU A 252 11.73 -7.42 -1.08
N MET A 253 10.97 -8.34 -1.68
CA MET A 253 11.11 -9.76 -1.39
C MET A 253 12.43 -10.35 -1.87
N ALA A 254 12.97 -9.86 -3.00
CA ALA A 254 14.30 -10.24 -3.44
C ALA A 254 15.36 -9.78 -2.45
N LEU A 255 15.28 -8.54 -1.95
CA LEU A 255 16.19 -8.00 -0.93
C LEU A 255 16.12 -8.82 0.37
N LEU A 256 14.92 -9.12 0.86
CA LEU A 256 14.73 -9.97 2.05
C LEU A 256 15.29 -11.38 1.85
N ALA A 257 15.22 -11.91 0.63
CA ALA A 257 15.82 -13.20 0.26
C ALA A 257 17.35 -13.14 0.05
N GLY A 258 17.99 -11.99 0.24
CA GLY A 258 19.43 -11.82 0.18
C GLY A 258 19.97 -11.33 -1.18
N TRP A 259 19.13 -10.84 -2.08
CA TRP A 259 19.60 -10.07 -3.24
C TRP A 259 20.22 -8.76 -2.75
N ASP A 260 21.37 -8.38 -3.32
CA ASP A 260 22.13 -7.19 -2.89
C ASP A 260 21.73 -5.91 -3.65
N GLY A 261 20.74 -5.99 -4.54
CA GLY A 261 20.26 -4.87 -5.34
C GLY A 261 21.06 -4.62 -6.62
N SER A 262 21.95 -5.55 -7.02
CA SER A 262 22.77 -5.45 -8.24
C SER A 262 22.65 -6.63 -9.19
#